data_AF-A0A2V6PX50-F1
#
_entry.id   AF-A0A2V6PX50-F1
#
_cell.length_a   1.000
_cell.length_b   1.000
_cell.length_c   1.000
_cell.angle_alpha   90.00
_cell.angle_beta   90.00
_cell.angle_gamma   90.00
#
_symmetry.space_group_name_H-M   'P 1'
#
loop_
_entity.id
_entity.type
_entity.pdbx_description
1 polymer ?
#
loop_
_entity_poly.entity_id
_entity_poly.type
_entity_poly.pdbx_seq_one_letter_code
_entity_poly.pdbx_strand_id
1 'polypeptide(L)' 'MPTAGILVIGNEILSGKVVDTNSPYLCRELRTLGVDVERIITIPDDIAVIAEHVRMLHKA' A
#
# COMPACT_ATOMS: atom_id res chain seq x y z
N MET A 1 -7.16 -14.47 10.97
CA MET A 1 -6.94 -14.45 9.51
C MET A 1 -5.67 -13.66 9.28
N PRO A 2 -4.85 -14.00 8.27
CA PRO A 2 -3.71 -13.17 7.91
C PRO A 2 -4.17 -11.76 7.51
N THR A 3 -3.35 -10.75 7.81
CA THR A 3 -3.61 -9.36 7.46
C THR A 3 -2.56 -8.85 6.50
N ALA A 4 -2.87 -7.76 5.80
CA ALA A 4 -1.95 -7.11 4.87
C ALA A 4 -2.01 -5.58 5.00
N GLY A 5 -0.86 -4.95 4.77
CA GLY A 5 -0.75 -3.53 4.45
C GLY A 5 -0.34 -3.35 2.99
N ILE A 6 -0.91 -2.35 2.32
CA ILE A 6 -0.53 -1.96 0.97
C ILE A 6 0.24 -0.64 1.04
N LEU A 7 1.44 -0.62 0.48
CA LEU A 7 2.26 0.58 0.34
C LEU A 7 2.37 0.94 -1.15
N VAL A 8 1.73 2.04 -1.54
CA VAL A 8 1.80 2.59 -2.90
C VAL A 8 2.91 3.62 -2.95
N ILE A 9 3.80 3.50 -3.92
CA ILE A 9 4.97 4.37 -4.09
C ILE A 9 4.80 5.07 -5.43
N GLY A 10 4.79 6.41 -5.44
CA GLY A 10 4.69 7.18 -6.68
C GLY A 10 4.27 8.63 -6.44
N ASN A 11 5.11 9.58 -6.82
CA ASN A 11 4.79 11.01 -6.75
C ASN A 11 3.62 11.41 -7.67
N GLU A 12 3.42 10.69 -8.78
CA GLU A 12 2.31 10.87 -9.70
C GLU A 12 0.95 10.49 -9.09
N ILE A 13 0.95 9.56 -8.13
CA ILE A 13 -0.25 9.19 -7.38
C ILE A 13 -0.55 10.28 -6.34
N LEU A 14 0.47 10.74 -5.61
CA LEU A 14 0.35 11.84 -4.64
C LEU A 14 -0.09 13.16 -5.29
N SER A 15 0.41 13.46 -6.48
CA SER A 15 0.03 14.65 -7.24
C SER A 15 -1.32 14.52 -7.96
N GLY A 16 -1.94 13.33 -7.94
CA GLY A 16 -3.19 13.05 -8.65
C GLY A 16 -3.07 13.01 -10.17
N LYS A 17 -1.85 13.04 -10.72
CA LYS A 17 -1.60 12.89 -12.15
C LYS A 17 -2.01 11.50 -12.64
N VAL A 18 -1.88 10.49 -11.79
CA VAL A 18 -2.31 9.12 -12.04
C VAL A 18 -3.23 8.68 -10.91
N VAL A 19 -4.32 8.01 -11.27
CA VAL A 19 -5.24 7.42 -10.30
C VAL A 19 -4.68 6.07 -9.85
N ASP A 20 -4.64 5.84 -8.54
CA ASP A 20 -4.28 4.53 -8.00
C ASP A 20 -5.35 3.48 -8.34
N THR A 21 -4.98 2.55 -9.22
CA THR A 21 -5.77 1.36 -9.57
C THR A 21 -5.22 0.08 -8.96
N ASN A 22 -4.01 0.14 -8.37
CA ASN A 22 -3.32 -1.00 -7.79
C ASN A 22 -3.95 -1.39 -6.45
N SER A 23 -4.22 -0.41 -5.58
CA SER A 23 -4.80 -0.71 -4.26
C SER A 23 -6.17 -1.36 -4.34
N PRO A 24 -7.15 -0.86 -5.14
CA PRO A 24 -8.44 -1.53 -5.27
C PRO A 24 -8.33 -2.95 -5.85
N TYR A 25 -7.42 -3.16 -6.81
CA TYR A 25 -7.15 -4.48 -7.37
C TYR A 25 -6.64 -5.44 -6.28
N LEU A 26 -5.57 -5.06 -5.57
CA LEU A 26 -4.96 -5.87 -4.52
C LEU A 26 -5.93 -6.16 -3.37
N CYS A 27 -6.75 -5.20 -2.95
CA CYS A 27 -7.78 -5.42 -1.93
C CYS A 27 -8.76 -6.52 -2.33
N ARG A 28 -9.18 -6.56 -3.60
CA ARG A 28 -10.07 -7.61 -4.09
C ARG A 28 -9.38 -8.97 -4.10
N GLU A 29 -8.18 -9.05 -4.64
CA GLU A 29 -7.45 -10.32 -4.74
C GLU A 29 -7.02 -10.85 -3.36
N LEU A 30 -6.64 -10.00 -2.41
CA LEU A 30 -6.32 -10.42 -1.04
C LEU A 30 -7.57 -10.91 -0.30
N ARG A 31 -8.71 -10.25 -0.51
CA ARG A 31 -9.99 -10.69 0.06
C ARG A 31 -10.43 -12.06 -0.46
N THR A 32 -10.22 -12.37 -1.74
CA THR A 32 -10.53 -13.72 -2.29
C THR A 32 -9.62 -14.79 -1.70
N LEU A 33 -8.42 -14.42 -1.25
CA LEU A 33 -7.48 -15.29 -0.55
C LEU A 33 -7.71 -15.35 0.98
N GLY A 34 -8.70 -14.64 1.51
CA GLY A 34 -8.98 -14.61 2.96
C GLY A 34 -7.97 -13.79 3.78
N VAL A 35 -7.33 -12.81 3.15
CA VAL A 35 -6.42 -11.85 3.78
C VAL A 35 -7.14 -10.50 3.93
N ASP A 36 -7.20 -9.99 5.15
CA ASP A 36 -7.82 -8.69 5.42
C ASP A 36 -6.79 -7.55 5.24
N VAL A 37 -7.11 -6.58 4.39
CA VAL A 37 -6.27 -5.38 4.23
C VAL A 37 -6.64 -4.37 5.30
N GLU A 38 -5.71 -4.09 6.21
CA GLU A 38 -5.95 -3.17 7.34
C GLU A 38 -5.57 -1.73 7.02
N ARG A 39 -4.56 -1.54 6.16
CA ARG A 39 -4.01 -0.22 5.84
C ARG A 39 -3.56 -0.13 4.39
N ILE A 40 -3.79 1.03 3.80
CA ILE A 40 -3.28 1.42 2.49
C ILE A 40 -2.63 2.79 2.67
N ILE A 41 -1.36 2.92 2.29
CA ILE A 41 -0.58 4.15 2.45
C ILE A 41 0.08 4.48 1.12
N THR A 42 -0.07 5.72 0.66
CA THR A 42 0.62 6.23 -0.52
C THR A 42 1.76 7.15 -0.09
N ILE A 43 2.96 6.92 -0.62
CA ILE A 43 4.20 7.64 -0.25
C ILE A 43 4.97 8.12 -1.49
N PRO A 44 5.86 9.12 -1.35
CA PRO A 44 6.73 9.56 -2.45
C PRO A 44 7.80 8.52 -2.80
N ASP A 45 8.42 8.71 -3.96
CA ASP A 45 9.57 7.92 -4.44
C ASP A 45 10.87 8.30 -3.69
N ASP A 46 10.86 8.17 -2.37
CA ASP A 46 11.99 8.46 -1.49
C ASP A 46 12.39 7.21 -0.69
N ILE A 47 13.67 6.82 -0.80
CA ILE A 47 14.19 5.59 -0.20
C ILE A 47 14.04 5.59 1.34
N ALA A 48 14.27 6.72 2.00
CA ALA A 48 14.17 6.80 3.45
C ALA A 48 12.72 6.64 3.90
N VAL A 49 11.79 7.30 3.21
CA VAL A 49 10.35 7.21 3.47
C VAL A 49 9.82 5.79 3.20
N ILE A 50 10.24 5.15 2.11
CA ILE A 50 9.89 3.76 1.79
C ILE A 50 10.36 2.84 2.92
N ALA A 51 11.64 2.94 3.32
CA ALA A 51 12.20 2.09 4.36
C ALA A 51 11.49 2.28 5.72
N GLU A 52 11.10 3.51 6.06
CA GLU A 52 10.31 3.80 7.25
C GLU A 52 8.94 3.12 7.21
N HIS A 53 8.19 3.28 6.12
CA HIS A 53 6.84 2.76 6.00
C HIS A 53 6.78 1.24 5.87
N VAL A 54 7.76 0.62 5.20
CA VAL A 54 7.91 -0.85 5.19
C VAL A 54 8.11 -1.37 6.62
N ARG A 55 8.98 -0.73 7.42
CA ARG A 55 9.18 -1.12 8.83
C ARG A 55 7.93 -0.90 9.68
N MET A 56 7.17 0.17 9.42
CA MET A 56 5.91 0.47 10.10
C MET A 56 4.86 -0.61 9.83
N LEU A 57 4.70 -1.02 8.57
CA LEU A 57 3.71 -2.01 8.16
C LEU A 57 4.08 -3.44 8.56
N HIS A 58 5.37 -3.78 8.62
CA HIS A 58 5.83 -5.12 9.02
C HIS A 58 5.60 -5.44 10.51
N LYS A 59 5.54 -4.42 11.37
CA LYS A 59 5.40 -4.58 12.83
C LYS A 59 3.96 -4.46 13.34
N ALA A 60 2.98 -4.38 12.43
CA ALA A 60 1.56 -4.26 12.73
C ALA A 60 0.94 -5.62 13.03
#